data_AF-A0ABD5WV61-F1
#
_entry.id   AF-A0ABD5WV61-F1
#
_cell.length_a   1.000
_cell.length_b   1.000
_cell.length_c   1.000
_cell.angle_alpha   90.00
_cell.angle_beta   90.00
_cell.angle_gamma   90.00
#
_symmetry.space_group_name_H-M   'P 1'
#
loop_
_entity.id
_entity.type
_entity.pdbx_description
1 polymer ?
#
loop_
_entity_poly.entity_id
_entity_poly.type
_entity_poly.pdbx_seq_one_letter_code
_entity_poly.pdbx_strand_id
1 'polypeptide(L)'
;MTPTPADRTVLITGCGSGIGRATARAFADIDASPEYRDVYDFHEEGPFLNGGPLAVEPEAVAEAILCAVSSSNPKSRYPVGVARWLVFLRFLPDSLQNKGRWAIGKLGTELRRFGLV
;
A
#
# COMPACT_ATOMS: atom_id res chain seq x y z
N MET A 1 32.66 -5.11 7.30
CA MET A 1 31.97 -6.41 7.25
C MET A 1 30.99 -6.36 6.09
N THR A 2 31.21 -7.16 5.04
CA THR A 2 30.37 -7.16 3.83
C THR A 2 29.18 -8.11 4.08
N PRO A 3 27.92 -7.68 3.94
CA PRO A 3 26.76 -8.53 4.23
C PRO A 3 26.74 -9.74 3.29
N THR A 4 26.65 -10.94 3.86
CA THR A 4 26.47 -12.18 3.09
C THR A 4 25.07 -12.20 2.46
N PRO A 5 24.81 -12.96 1.38
CA PRO A 5 23.50 -12.99 0.73
C PRO A 5 22.32 -13.30 1.67
N ALA A 6 22.56 -14.08 2.74
CA ALA A 6 21.56 -14.39 3.77
C ALA A 6 21.27 -13.21 4.73
N ASP A 7 22.19 -12.24 4.84
CA ASP A 7 22.09 -11.08 5.74
C ASP A 7 21.55 -9.81 5.04
N ARG A 8 21.13 -9.92 3.77
CA ARG A 8 20.69 -8.76 2.98
C ARG A 8 19.17 -8.56 3.09
N THR A 9 18.78 -7.54 3.83
CA THR A 9 17.38 -7.12 3.96
C THR A 9 17.04 -6.02 2.96
N VAL A 10 15.91 -6.15 2.27
CA VAL A 10 15.33 -5.15 1.38
C VAL A 10 13.93 -4.76 1.84
N LEU A 11 13.50 -3.53 1.56
CA LEU A 11 12.15 -3.07 1.83
C LEU A 11 11.32 -3.02 0.55
N ILE A 12 10.19 -3.72 0.53
CA ILE A 12 9.21 -3.67 -0.56
C ILE A 12 8.00 -2.86 -0.06
N THR A 13 7.58 -1.83 -0.79
CA THR A 13 6.48 -0.94 -0.38
C THR A 13 5.38 -0.89 -1.42
N GLY A 14 4.16 -0.52 -0.99
CA GLY A 14 2.98 -0.52 -1.87
C GLY A 14 2.31 -1.88 -2.03
N CYS A 15 2.58 -2.83 -1.12
CA CYS A 15 2.10 -4.22 -1.21
C CYS A 15 0.68 -4.43 -0.63
N GLY A 16 0.14 -3.43 0.08
CA GLY A 16 -1.09 -3.58 0.85
C GLY A 16 -2.31 -3.99 0.01
N SER A 17 -2.44 -3.45 -1.21
CA SER A 17 -3.57 -3.73 -2.11
C SER A 17 -3.46 -5.05 -2.88
N GLY A 18 -2.25 -5.50 -3.22
CA GLY A 18 -2.05 -6.73 -3.99
C GLY A 18 -2.02 -7.96 -3.12
N ILE A 19 -0.91 -8.12 -2.38
CA ILE A 19 -0.74 -9.27 -1.49
C ILE A 19 -1.74 -9.24 -0.34
N GLY A 20 -2.08 -8.06 0.21
CA GLY A 20 -3.09 -7.98 1.27
C GLY A 20 -4.47 -8.49 0.82
N ARG A 21 -4.93 -8.08 -0.37
CA ARG A 21 -6.20 -8.58 -0.96
C ARG A 21 -6.14 -10.06 -1.31
N ALA A 22 -5.05 -10.53 -1.91
CA ALA A 22 -4.88 -11.95 -2.24
C ALA A 22 -4.87 -12.82 -0.98
N THR A 23 -4.23 -12.34 0.09
CA THR A 23 -4.20 -12.97 1.41
C THR A 23 -5.60 -12.99 2.02
N ALA A 24 -6.30 -11.86 2.07
CA ALA A 24 -7.67 -11.79 2.57
C ALA A 24 -8.60 -12.79 1.85
N ARG A 25 -8.53 -12.86 0.52
CA ARG A 25 -9.29 -13.85 -0.27
C ARG A 25 -8.91 -15.30 0.04
N ALA A 26 -7.62 -15.58 0.19
CA ALA A 26 -7.14 -16.93 0.49
C ALA A 26 -7.53 -17.41 1.90
N PHE A 27 -7.80 -16.47 2.81
CA PHE A 27 -8.15 -16.72 4.20
C PHE A 27 -9.58 -16.29 4.56
N ALA A 28 -10.44 -16.02 3.57
CA ALA A 28 -11.81 -15.53 3.79
C ALA A 28 -12.68 -16.53 4.58
N ASP A 29 -12.33 -17.81 4.55
CA ASP A 29 -13.02 -18.88 5.30
C ASP A 29 -12.48 -19.06 6.73
N ILE A 30 -11.44 -18.32 7.13
CA ILE A 30 -10.96 -18.31 8.50
C ILE A 30 -11.76 -17.27 9.27
N ASP A 31 -12.45 -17.71 10.33
CA ASP A 31 -13.14 -16.80 11.24
C ASP A 31 -12.18 -15.74 11.77
N ALA A 32 -12.36 -14.50 11.32
CA ALA A 32 -11.65 -13.36 11.86
C ALA A 32 -12.00 -13.19 13.34
N SER A 33 -10.98 -12.92 14.16
CA SER A 33 -11.16 -12.58 15.56
C SER A 33 -12.13 -11.39 15.69
N PRO A 34 -13.23 -11.50 16.45
CA PRO A 34 -14.24 -10.44 16.57
C PRO A 34 -13.65 -9.08 17.01
N GLU A 35 -12.54 -9.12 17.75
CA GLU A 35 -11.86 -7.95 18.31
C GLU A 35 -11.16 -7.08 17.26
N TYR A 36 -10.87 -7.62 16.07
CA TYR A 36 -10.19 -6.92 14.98
C TYR A 36 -11.05 -6.76 13.73
N ARG A 37 -12.36 -7.04 13.83
CA ARG A 37 -13.27 -7.04 12.69
C ARG A 37 -13.29 -5.70 11.97
N ASP A 38 -13.35 -4.61 12.71
CA ASP A 38 -13.29 -3.24 12.17
C ASP A 38 -11.99 -2.95 11.40
N VAL A 39 -10.86 -3.47 11.89
CA VAL A 39 -9.57 -3.37 11.21
C VAL A 39 -9.57 -4.20 9.93
N TYR A 40 -10.12 -5.42 9.95
CA TYR A 40 -10.21 -6.27 8.76
C TYR A 40 -11.20 -5.73 7.73
N ASP A 41 -12.39 -5.29 8.14
CA ASP A 41 -13.39 -4.66 7.28
C ASP A 41 -12.81 -3.39 6.63
N PHE A 42 -12.05 -2.57 7.38
CA PHE A 42 -11.34 -1.43 6.79
C PHE A 42 -10.29 -1.85 5.75
N HIS A 43 -9.64 -3.01 5.93
CA HIS A 43 -8.68 -3.55 4.97
C HIS A 43 -9.35 -4.26 3.78
N GLU A 44 -10.57 -4.77 3.92
CA GLU A 44 -11.32 -5.43 2.83
C GLU A 44 -12.18 -4.44 2.01
N GLU A 45 -12.82 -3.49 2.68
CA GLU A 45 -13.77 -2.52 2.09
C GLU A 45 -13.13 -1.18 1.71
N GLY A 46 -11.87 -0.95 2.11
CA GLY A 46 -11.17 0.30 1.89
C GLY A 46 -10.97 0.67 0.39
N PRO A 47 -11.17 1.94 -0.01
CA PRO A 47 -11.12 2.40 -1.41
C PRO A 47 -9.75 2.26 -2.09
N PHE A 48 -8.69 1.96 -1.31
CA PHE A 48 -7.33 1.79 -1.81
C PHE A 48 -6.95 0.32 -2.08
N LEU A 49 -7.76 -0.64 -1.60
CA LEU A 49 -7.41 -2.06 -1.62
C LEU A 49 -8.30 -2.86 -2.59
N ASN A 50 -9.57 -2.48 -2.76
CA ASN A 50 -10.56 -3.25 -3.53
C ASN A 50 -10.50 -3.05 -5.07
N GLY A 51 -9.30 -2.98 -5.65
CA GLY A 51 -9.12 -2.89 -7.10
C GLY A 51 -9.36 -1.50 -7.69
N GLY A 52 -9.40 -0.48 -6.83
CA GLY A 52 -9.41 0.92 -7.27
C GLY A 52 -8.21 1.24 -8.18
N PRO A 53 -8.22 2.38 -8.90
CA PRO A 53 -7.22 2.71 -9.92
C PRO A 53 -5.78 2.81 -9.43
N LEU A 54 -5.57 2.72 -8.11
CA LEU A 54 -4.27 2.76 -7.43
C LEU A 54 -3.88 1.41 -6.80
N ALA A 55 -4.72 0.39 -6.92
CA ALA A 55 -4.44 -0.95 -6.43
C ALA A 55 -3.31 -1.59 -7.24
N VAL A 56 -2.50 -2.40 -6.56
CA VAL A 56 -1.39 -3.15 -7.14
C VAL A 56 -1.82 -4.59 -7.24
N GLU A 57 -1.58 -5.24 -8.38
CA GLU A 57 -1.85 -6.68 -8.51
C GLU A 57 -0.76 -7.50 -7.79
N PRO A 58 -1.11 -8.64 -7.19
CA PRO A 58 -0.16 -9.46 -6.43
C PRO A 58 1.04 -9.91 -7.27
N GLU A 59 0.87 -10.11 -8.58
CA GLU A 59 1.94 -10.47 -9.52
C GLU A 59 3.02 -9.40 -9.60
N ALA A 60 2.65 -8.12 -9.55
CA ALA A 60 3.61 -7.02 -9.55
C ALA A 60 4.48 -7.00 -8.27
N VAL A 61 3.90 -7.43 -7.13
CA VAL A 61 4.67 -7.61 -5.89
C VAL A 61 5.59 -8.82 -5.99
N ALA A 62 5.11 -9.93 -6.56
CA ALA A 62 5.91 -11.14 -6.78
C ALA A 62 7.11 -10.85 -7.70
N GLU A 63 6.91 -10.07 -8.77
CA GLU A 63 7.99 -9.62 -9.65
C GLU A 63 9.02 -8.76 -8.90
N ALA A 64 8.58 -7.86 -8.02
CA ALA A 64 9.48 -7.05 -7.20
C ALA A 64 10.32 -7.91 -6.24
N ILE A 65 9.72 -8.94 -5.63
CA ILE A 65 10.43 -9.92 -4.79
C ILE A 65 11.46 -10.67 -5.64
N LEU A 66 11.05 -11.20 -6.80
CA LEU A 66 11.94 -11.93 -7.70
C LEU A 66 13.13 -11.06 -8.14
N CYS A 67 12.87 -9.83 -8.57
CA CYS A 67 13.90 -8.86 -8.91
C CYS A 67 14.86 -8.59 -7.75
N ALA A 68 14.35 -8.51 -6.52
CA ALA A 68 15.19 -8.26 -5.35
C ALA A 68 16.08 -9.45 -5.02
N VAL A 69 15.53 -10.67 -5.08
CA VAL A 69 16.26 -11.91 -4.74
C VAL A 69 17.26 -12.30 -5.83
N SER A 70 16.92 -12.09 -7.10
CA SER A 70 17.78 -12.45 -8.24
C SER A 70 18.85 -11.40 -8.56
N SER A 71 18.80 -10.21 -7.96
CA SER A 71 19.79 -9.16 -8.23
C SER A 71 21.11 -9.44 -7.53
N SER A 72 22.21 -9.42 -8.30
CA SER A 72 23.58 -9.46 -7.76
C SER A 72 23.94 -8.22 -6.93
N ASN A 73 23.22 -7.11 -7.11
CA ASN A 73 23.35 -5.88 -6.34
C ASN A 73 21.96 -5.28 -6.03
N PRO A 74 21.25 -5.80 -5.00
CA PRO A 74 19.88 -5.40 -4.72
C PRO A 74 19.79 -3.98 -4.16
N LYS A 75 18.74 -3.26 -4.53
CA LYS A 75 18.45 -1.93 -3.97
C LYS A 75 17.91 -2.06 -2.55
N SER A 76 18.11 -1.03 -1.73
CA SER A 76 17.51 -1.02 -0.39
C SER A 76 15.98 -0.94 -0.40
N ARG A 77 15.37 -0.43 -1.48
CA ARG A 77 13.92 -0.23 -1.60
C ARG A 77 13.39 -0.57 -2.98
N TYR A 78 12.27 -1.29 -3.01
CA TYR A 78 11.52 -1.67 -4.21
C TYR A 78 10.06 -1.21 -4.08
N PRO A 79 9.74 0.04 -4.44
CA PRO A 79 8.36 0.52 -4.45
C PRO A 79 7.59 -0.10 -5.61
N VAL A 80 6.41 -0.66 -5.32
CA VAL A 80 5.55 -1.33 -6.30
C VAL A 80 4.36 -0.44 -6.67
N GLY A 81 3.97 -0.49 -7.95
CA GLY A 81 2.84 0.27 -8.48
C GLY A 81 2.92 1.77 -8.20
N VAL A 82 1.83 2.34 -7.68
CA VAL A 82 1.69 3.78 -7.45
C VAL A 82 2.58 4.32 -6.35
N ALA A 83 3.08 3.46 -5.44
CA ALA A 83 4.00 3.85 -4.38
C ALA A 83 5.31 4.44 -4.95
N ARG A 84 5.69 4.03 -6.17
CA ARG A 84 6.82 4.59 -6.90
C ARG A 84 6.63 6.08 -7.20
N TRP A 85 5.40 6.51 -7.45
CA TRP A 85 5.05 7.89 -7.74
C TRP A 85 4.70 8.70 -6.50
N LEU A 86 4.02 8.09 -5.52
CA LEU A 86 3.65 8.76 -4.27
C LEU A 86 4.87 9.25 -3.47
N VAL A 87 6.03 8.60 -3.61
CA VAL A 87 7.29 9.07 -3.02
C VAL A 87 7.65 10.50 -3.44
N PHE A 88 7.24 10.93 -4.63
CA PHE A 88 7.53 12.27 -5.13
C PHE A 88 6.66 13.35 -4.49
N LEU A 89 5.54 12.98 -3.86
CA LEU A 89 4.71 13.94 -3.11
C LEU A 89 5.49 14.61 -1.97
N ARG A 90 6.56 13.98 -1.47
CA ARG A 90 7.43 14.60 -0.45
C ARG A 90 8.17 15.84 -0.97
N PHE A 91 8.33 15.95 -2.29
CA PHE A 91 9.04 17.06 -2.95
C PHE A 91 8.07 18.14 -3.45
N LEU A 92 6.76 17.99 -3.22
CA LEU A 92 5.80 19.03 -3.56
C LEU A 92 6.06 20.27 -2.69
N PRO A 93 6.01 21.50 -3.25
CA PRO A 93 6.12 22.72 -2.46
C PRO A 93 5.09 22.78 -1.33
N ASP A 94 5.49 23.34 -0.17
CA ASP A 94 4.64 23.43 1.03
C ASP A 94 3.28 24.08 0.77
N SER A 95 3.23 25.04 -0.17
CA SER A 95 1.99 25.71 -0.57
C SER A 95 0.97 24.77 -1.23
N LEU A 96 1.44 23.77 -1.99
CA LEU A 96 0.62 22.73 -2.60
C LEU A 96 0.24 21.66 -1.57
N GLN A 97 1.15 21.26 -0.68
CA GLN A 97 0.85 20.31 0.40
C GLN A 97 -0.23 20.86 1.34
N ASN A 98 -0.14 22.15 1.71
CA ASN A 98 -1.11 22.81 2.57
C ASN A 98 -2.48 22.99 1.90
N LYS A 99 -2.50 23.39 0.62
CA LYS A 99 -3.75 23.46 -0.16
C LYS A 99 -4.39 22.09 -0.33
N GLY A 100 -3.58 21.05 -0.59
CA GLY A 100 -4.03 19.67 -0.74
C GLY A 100 -4.64 19.12 0.55
N ARG A 101 -3.97 19.30 1.69
CA ARG A 101 -4.51 18.93 3.01
C ARG A 101 -5.84 19.62 3.32
N TRP A 102 -5.95 20.91 3.01
CA TRP A 102 -7.21 21.65 3.18
C TRP A 102 -8.32 21.13 2.26
N ALA A 103 -8.00 20.86 0.99
CA ALA A 103 -8.96 20.34 0.01
C ALA A 103 -9.46 18.94 0.39
N ILE A 104 -8.56 18.03 0.81
CA ILE A 104 -8.90 16.68 1.29
C ILE A 104 -9.78 16.78 2.56
N GLY A 105 -9.41 17.64 3.50
CA GLY A 105 -10.18 17.86 4.72
C GLY A 105 -11.60 18.35 4.45
N LYS A 106 -11.75 19.30 3.51
CA LYS A 106 -13.06 19.86 3.10
C LYS A 106 -13.91 18.84 2.34
N LEU A 107 -13.30 18.05 1.46
CA LEU A 107 -14.00 17.00 0.72
C LEU A 107 -14.47 15.87 1.66
N GLY A 108 -13.66 15.51 2.67
CA GLY A 108 -14.05 14.54 3.70
C GLY A 108 -15.21 15.03 4.58
N THR A 109 -15.26 16.34 4.90
CA THR A 109 -16.39 16.90 5.66
C THR A 109 -17.68 16.96 4.82
N GLU A 110 -17.58 17.27 3.53
CA GLU A 110 -18.73 17.24 2.61
C GLU A 110 -19.23 15.81 2.36
N LEU A 111 -18.35 14.83 2.19
CA LEU A 111 -18.75 13.42 1.99
C LEU A 111 -19.48 12.83 3.21
N ARG A 112 -19.09 13.19 4.44
CA ARG A 112 -19.84 12.82 5.67
C ARG A 112 -21.22 13.49 5.73
N ARG A 113 -21.34 14.70 5.17
CA ARG A 113 -22.61 15.45 5.10
C ARG A 113 -23.61 14.80 4.14
N PHE A 114 -23.11 14.10 3.12
CA PHE A 114 -23.90 13.34 2.15
C PHE A 114 -24.05 11.84 2.50
N GLY A 115 -23.55 11.40 3.66
CA GLY A 115 -23.76 10.02 4.17
C GLY A 115 -23.05 8.93 3.38
N LEU A 116 -21.98 9.28 2.66
CA LEU A 116 -21.22 8.36 1.81
C LEU A 116 -20.03 7.68 2.53
N VAL A 117 -19.71 8.12 3.75
CA VAL A 117 -18.71 7.55 4.69
C VAL A 117 -19.14 7.85 6.13
#